data_AF-A0A5C7Z043-F1
#
_entry.id   AF-A0A5C7Z043-F1
#
_cell.length_a   1.000
_cell.length_b   1.000
_cell.length_c   1.000
_cell.angle_alpha   90.00
_cell.angle_beta   90.00
_cell.angle_gamma   90.00
#
_symmetry.space_group_name_H-M   'P 1'
#
loop_
_entity.id
_entity.type
_entity.pdbx_description
1 polymer ?
#
loop_
_entity_poly.entity_id
_entity_poly.type
_entity_poly.pdbx_seq_one_letter_code
_entity_poly.pdbx_strand_id
1 'polypeptide(L)'
;MAGRIRRKLLAQKLAPITTAQVPLPVCPLCGRSVPPAQQDAHHLVPRSEGGRDTVILHRICHRQVHALLSETELARHYASPQALLAHPGVQAFVQWVRKKPDDFYERTRKSRDRS
;
A
#
# COMPACT_ATOMS: atom_id res chain seq x y z
N MET A 1 -44.72 -38.25 -7.01
CA MET A 1 -43.26 -38.47 -6.98
C MET A 1 -42.53 -37.55 -7.98
N ALA A 2 -42.38 -36.25 -7.70
CA ALA A 2 -41.69 -35.31 -8.60
C ALA A 2 -40.93 -34.17 -7.87
N GLY A 3 -40.59 -34.36 -6.59
CA GLY A 3 -40.07 -33.27 -5.72
C GLY A 3 -38.56 -33.24 -5.47
N ARG A 4 -37.83 -34.34 -5.70
CA ARG A 4 -36.37 -34.42 -5.41
C ARG A 4 -35.49 -34.19 -6.63
N ILE A 5 -35.97 -34.49 -7.83
CA ILE A 5 -35.19 -34.40 -9.07
C ILE A 5 -34.90 -32.93 -9.42
N ARG A 6 -35.86 -32.02 -9.24
CA ARG A 6 -35.67 -30.59 -9.51
C ARG A 6 -34.69 -29.88 -8.54
N ARG A 7 -34.51 -30.38 -7.31
CA ARG A 7 -33.55 -29.80 -6.35
C ARG A 7 -32.08 -30.06 -6.73
N LYS A 8 -31.77 -31.23 -7.31
CA LYS A 8 -30.40 -31.59 -7.73
C LYS A 8 -29.90 -30.78 -8.94
N LEU A 9 -30.80 -30.30 -9.78
CA LEU A 9 -30.47 -29.50 -10.96
C LEU A 9 -30.17 -28.02 -10.65
N LEU A 10 -30.65 -27.49 -9.51
CA LEU A 10 -30.38 -26.10 -9.10
C LEU A 10 -29.02 -25.94 -8.39
N ALA A 11 -28.57 -26.94 -7.63
CA ALA A 11 -27.28 -26.92 -6.93
C ALA A 11 -26.06 -27.00 -7.87
N GLN A 12 -26.24 -27.49 -9.10
CA GLN A 12 -25.17 -27.59 -10.11
C GLN A 12 -24.92 -26.30 -10.90
N LYS A 13 -25.78 -25.28 -10.75
CA LYS A 13 -25.63 -23.98 -11.44
C LYS A 13 -24.86 -22.92 -10.66
N LEU A 14 -24.43 -23.23 -9.44
CA LEU A 14 -23.58 -22.36 -8.62
C LEU A 14 -22.16 -22.93 -8.65
N ALA A 15 -21.53 -22.89 -9.82
CA ALA A 15 -20.07 -22.95 -9.86
C ALA A 15 -19.54 -21.78 -9.01
N PRO A 16 -18.50 -21.96 -8.19
CA PRO A 16 -17.87 -20.81 -7.57
C PRO A 16 -17.40 -19.93 -8.72
N ILE A 17 -17.96 -18.73 -8.80
CA ILE A 17 -17.38 -17.67 -9.62
C ILE A 17 -16.00 -17.50 -9.02
N THR A 18 -14.98 -18.08 -9.63
CA THR A 18 -13.59 -17.70 -9.38
C THR A 18 -13.55 -16.22 -9.72
N THR A 19 -13.69 -15.38 -8.70
CA THR A 19 -13.37 -13.97 -8.76
C THR A 19 -11.98 -13.92 -9.35
N ALA A 20 -11.88 -13.46 -10.61
CA ALA A 20 -10.60 -13.24 -11.26
C ALA A 20 -9.74 -12.42 -10.28
N GLN A 21 -8.68 -13.05 -9.79
CA GLN A 21 -7.88 -12.52 -8.70
C GLN A 21 -7.06 -11.37 -9.29
N VAL A 22 -7.58 -10.14 -9.21
CA VAL A 22 -6.87 -8.94 -9.67
C VAL A 22 -5.56 -8.88 -8.90
N PRO A 23 -4.39 -8.82 -9.57
CA PRO A 23 -3.12 -8.74 -8.87
C PRO A 23 -3.10 -7.49 -8.00
N LEU A 24 -2.71 -7.66 -6.73
CA LEU A 24 -2.61 -6.56 -5.79
C LEU A 24 -1.48 -5.61 -6.22
N PRO A 25 -1.64 -4.30 -6.05
CA PRO A 25 -0.56 -3.34 -6.31
C PRO A 25 0.63 -3.62 -5.39
N VAL A 26 1.84 -3.36 -5.86
CA VAL A 26 3.08 -3.54 -5.10
C VAL A 26 3.56 -2.19 -4.59
N CYS A 27 3.90 -2.10 -3.31
CA CYS A 27 4.43 -0.89 -2.70
C CYS A 27 5.85 -0.60 -3.23
N PRO A 28 6.10 0.53 -3.92
CA PRO A 28 7.42 0.84 -4.49
C PRO A 28 8.53 1.08 -3.45
N LEU A 29 8.19 1.25 -2.16
CA LEU A 29 9.18 1.39 -1.09
C LEU A 29 9.59 0.02 -0.52
N CYS A 30 8.63 -0.77 -0.05
CA CYS A 30 8.95 -2.03 0.64
C CYS A 30 8.90 -3.29 -0.23
N GLY A 31 8.37 -3.20 -1.45
CA GLY A 31 8.27 -4.30 -2.41
C GLY A 31 7.20 -5.35 -2.11
N ARG A 32 6.39 -5.15 -1.06
CA ARG A 32 5.30 -6.06 -0.68
C ARG A 32 4.01 -5.74 -1.42
N SER A 33 3.15 -6.74 -1.61
CA SER A 33 1.79 -6.55 -2.11
C SER A 33 0.99 -5.71 -1.11
N VAL A 34 0.11 -4.83 -1.60
CA VAL A 34 -0.71 -3.94 -0.77
C VAL A 34 -2.16 -4.43 -0.78
N PRO A 35 -2.62 -5.11 0.29
CA PRO A 35 -4.01 -5.52 0.41
C PRO A 35 -4.94 -4.29 0.37
N PRO A 36 -6.18 -4.40 -0.13
CA PRO A 36 -7.09 -3.26 -0.27
C PRO A 36 -7.27 -2.44 1.01
N ALA A 37 -7.32 -3.10 2.18
CA ALA A 37 -7.46 -2.44 3.48
C ALA A 37 -6.23 -1.61 3.90
N GLN A 38 -5.10 -1.78 3.21
CA GLN A 38 -3.84 -1.08 3.50
C GLN A 38 -3.39 -0.13 2.38
N GLN A 39 -4.18 0.03 1.30
CA GLN A 39 -3.83 0.91 0.20
C GLN A 39 -4.10 2.38 0.57
N ASP A 40 -3.03 3.17 0.65
CA ASP A 40 -3.10 4.63 0.74
C ASP A 40 -2.38 5.24 -0.49
N ALA A 41 -3.02 6.20 -1.14
CA ALA A 41 -2.43 6.94 -2.25
C ALA A 41 -1.46 8.01 -1.72
N HIS A 42 -0.23 8.00 -2.24
CA HIS A 42 0.82 8.94 -1.86
C HIS A 42 1.25 9.79 -3.06
N HIS A 43 1.24 11.10 -2.86
CA HIS A 43 1.80 12.06 -3.81
C HIS A 43 3.30 12.18 -3.59
N LEU A 44 4.10 11.75 -4.58
CA LEU A 44 5.57 11.85 -4.51
C LEU A 44 6.03 13.31 -4.54
N VAL A 45 5.40 14.12 -5.39
CA VAL A 45 5.46 15.58 -5.33
C VAL A 45 4.20 16.04 -4.62
N PRO A 46 4.27 16.80 -3.51
CA PRO A 46 3.08 17.33 -2.83
C PRO A 46 2.15 18.07 -3.79
N ARG A 47 0.84 17.95 -3.55
CA ARG A 47 -0.18 18.60 -4.39
C ARG A 47 -0.03 20.13 -4.43
N SER A 48 0.41 20.73 -3.33
CA SER A 48 0.71 22.17 -3.21
C SER A 48 1.81 22.64 -4.17
N GLU A 49 2.74 21.74 -4.53
CA GLU A 49 3.86 22.00 -5.45
C GLU A 49 3.56 21.50 -6.87
N GLY A 50 2.28 21.25 -7.18
CA GLY A 50 1.82 20.86 -8.52
C GLY A 50 1.85 19.36 -8.82
N GLY A 51 2.10 18.51 -7.82
CA GLY A 51 2.12 17.05 -8.01
C GLY A 51 0.76 16.46 -8.39
N ARG A 52 0.75 15.62 -9.43
CA ARG A 52 -0.47 14.98 -9.97
C ARG A 52 -0.43 13.46 -9.85
N ASP A 53 0.76 12.88 -9.93
CA ASP A 53 0.93 11.43 -9.89
C ASP A 53 0.88 10.92 -8.46
N THR A 54 0.18 9.80 -8.27
CA THR A 54 0.12 9.09 -7.01
C THR A 54 0.63 7.66 -7.17
N VAL A 55 1.27 7.16 -6.13
CA VAL A 55 1.66 5.76 -6.00
C VAL A 55 0.91 5.14 -4.83
N ILE A 56 0.61 3.84 -4.93
CA ILE A 56 -0.02 3.10 -3.85
C ILE A 56 1.07 2.63 -2.87
N LEU A 57 0.95 3.06 -1.62
CA LEU A 57 1.77 2.61 -0.50
C LEU A 57 0.92 1.86 0.52
N HIS A 58 1.55 1.04 1.35
CA HIS A 58 0.93 0.62 2.61
C HIS A 58 0.72 1.85 3.51
N ARG A 59 -0.36 1.88 4.28
CA ARG A 59 -0.62 2.92 5.29
C ARG A 59 0.56 3.16 6.23
N ILE A 60 1.22 2.08 6.66
CA ILE A 60 2.41 2.17 7.54
C ILE A 60 3.60 2.81 6.81
N CYS A 61 3.81 2.49 5.53
CA CYS A 61 4.89 3.08 4.72
C CYS A 61 4.62 4.57 4.47
N HIS A 62 3.39 4.91 4.09
CA HIS A 62 2.96 6.29 3.89
C HIS A 62 3.15 7.14 5.16
N ARG A 63 2.69 6.63 6.31
CA ARG A 63 2.86 7.30 7.60
C ARG A 63 4.31 7.45 7.99
N GLN A 64 5.16 6.47 7.70
CA GLN A 64 6.60 6.57 7.99
C GLN A 64 7.27 7.67 7.17
N VAL A 65 6.95 7.80 5.88
CA VAL A 65 7.48 8.87 5.04
C VAL A 65 7.17 10.23 5.67
N HIS A 66 5.92 10.49 6.04
CA HIS A 66 5.55 11.75 6.68
C HIS A 66 6.01 11.90 8.13
N ALA A 67 6.35 10.79 8.81
CA ALA A 67 6.96 10.86 10.13
C ALA A 67 8.41 11.31 10.07
N LEU A 68 9.12 11.02 8.97
CA LEU A 68 10.53 11.35 8.77
C LEU A 68 10.73 12.66 8.01
N LEU A 69 9.91 12.93 7.00
CA LEU A 69 10.10 14.03 6.04
C LEU A 69 8.92 14.99 6.08
N SER A 70 9.21 16.28 5.96
CA SER A 70 8.21 17.33 5.74
C SER A 70 7.76 17.37 4.27
N GLU A 71 6.65 18.04 3.99
CA GLU A 71 6.18 18.20 2.60
C GLU A 71 7.19 18.99 1.76
N THR A 72 7.87 19.99 2.35
CA THR A 72 8.90 20.77 1.67
C THR A 72 10.13 19.91 1.32
N GLU A 73 10.57 19.04 2.22
CA GLU A 73 11.67 18.10 1.94
C GLU A 73 11.28 17.10 0.84
N LEU A 74 10.05 16.58 0.87
CA LEU A 74 9.52 15.69 -0.17
C LEU A 74 9.59 16.37 -1.55
N ALA A 75 9.07 17.59 -1.66
CA ALA A 75 9.06 18.35 -2.90
C ALA A 75 10.47 18.63 -3.45
N ARG A 76 11.43 18.98 -2.58
CA ARG A 76 12.76 19.44 -3.01
C ARG A 76 13.74 18.31 -3.29
N HIS A 77 13.68 17.25 -2.50
CA HIS A 77 14.76 16.25 -2.46
C HIS A 77 14.27 14.82 -2.70
N TYR A 78 12.99 14.52 -2.45
CA TYR A 78 12.49 13.14 -2.38
C TYR A 78 11.24 12.89 -3.23
N ALA A 79 11.16 13.54 -4.40
CA ALA A 79 10.04 13.46 -5.35
C ALA A 79 9.94 12.12 -6.13
N SER A 80 10.63 11.06 -5.70
CA SER A 80 10.58 9.74 -6.33
C SER A 80 10.79 8.61 -5.30
N PRO A 81 10.32 7.38 -5.57
CA PRO A 81 10.57 6.24 -4.68
C PRO A 81 12.06 5.97 -4.47
N GLN A 82 12.87 6.11 -5.53
CA GLN A 82 14.32 5.93 -5.47
C GLN A 82 14.97 6.96 -4.54
N ALA A 83 14.55 8.22 -4.64
CA ALA A 83 15.04 9.27 -3.74
C ALA A 83 14.61 9.00 -2.30
N LEU A 84 13.36 8.61 -2.05
CA LEU A 84 12.88 8.21 -0.72
C LEU A 84 13.72 7.08 -0.14
N LEU A 85 14.06 6.06 -0.95
CA LEU A 85 14.90 4.93 -0.52
C LEU A 85 16.35 5.31 -0.26
N ALA A 86 16.83 6.46 -0.76
CA ALA A 86 18.14 7.01 -0.45
C ALA A 86 18.19 7.69 0.94
N HIS A 87 17.04 8.08 1.50
CA HIS A 87 17.00 8.64 2.86
C HIS A 87 17.30 7.56 3.91
N PRO A 88 18.34 7.71 4.76
CA PRO A 88 18.78 6.65 5.67
C PRO A 88 17.68 6.14 6.61
N GLY A 89 16.86 7.05 7.13
CA GLY A 89 15.73 6.68 8.01
C GLY A 89 14.64 5.90 7.28
N VAL A 90 14.38 6.22 6.01
CA VAL A 90 13.39 5.49 5.20
C VAL A 90 13.95 4.12 4.84
N GLN A 91 15.22 4.04 4.43
CA GLN A 91 15.89 2.79 4.10
C GLN A 91 15.89 1.81 5.30
N ALA A 92 16.26 2.28 6.49
CA ALA A 92 16.27 1.47 7.70
C ALA A 92 14.87 0.92 8.02
N PHE A 93 13.85 1.77 7.94
CA PHE A 93 12.46 1.34 8.10
C PHE A 93 12.04 0.29 7.05
N VAL A 94 12.36 0.54 5.78
CA VAL A 94 12.02 -0.38 4.67
C VAL A 94 12.65 -1.75 4.87
N GLN A 95 13.92 -1.81 5.28
CA GLN A 95 14.61 -3.07 5.55
C GLN A 95 13.97 -3.88 6.68
N TRP A 96 13.35 -3.21 7.65
CA TRP A 96 12.60 -3.82 8.74
C TRP A 96 11.20 -4.26 8.29
N VAL A 97 10.42 -3.37 7.68
CA VAL A 97 9.01 -3.62 7.35
C VAL A 97 8.83 -4.67 6.25
N ARG A 98 9.80 -4.79 5.31
CA ARG A 98 9.75 -5.80 4.25
C ARG A 98 9.73 -7.25 4.77
N LYS A 99 10.12 -7.47 6.03
CA LYS A 99 10.12 -8.78 6.70
C LYS A 99 8.78 -9.12 7.37
N LYS A 100 7.79 -8.22 7.30
CA LYS A 100 6.47 -8.36 7.96
C LYS A 100 5.41 -8.85 6.96
N PRO A 101 4.30 -9.45 7.43
CA PRO A 101 3.14 -9.81 6.59
C PRO A 101 2.59 -8.62 5.78
N ASP A 102 2.03 -8.87 4.60
CA ASP A 102 1.57 -7.83 3.66
C ASP A 102 0.49 -6.89 4.25
N ASP A 103 -0.32 -7.37 5.18
CA ASP A 103 -1.35 -6.63 5.90
C ASP A 103 -0.85 -5.96 7.19
N PHE A 104 0.43 -6.11 7.53
CA PHE A 104 1.00 -5.60 8.76
C PHE A 104 0.84 -4.09 8.89
N TYR A 105 0.32 -3.67 10.04
CA TYR A 105 0.09 -2.28 10.37
C TYR A 105 0.38 -2.03 11.85
N GLU A 106 1.05 -0.92 12.14
CA GLU A 106 1.30 -0.41 13.48
C GLU A 106 1.25 1.11 13.48
N ARG A 107 0.99 1.72 14.65
CA ARG A 107 0.98 3.18 14.79
C ARG A 107 2.39 3.75 14.66
N THR A 108 2.62 4.55 13.62
CA THR A 108 3.85 5.32 13.44
C THR A 108 3.92 6.52 14.39
N ARG A 109 5.06 6.70 15.07
CA ARG A 109 5.38 7.93 15.84
C ARG A 109 6.11 8.92 14.94
N LYS A 110 5.85 10.23 15.09
CA LYS A 110 6.57 11.28 14.35
C LYS A 110 8.00 11.41 14.86
N SER A 111 8.95 11.64 13.94
CA SER A 111 10.33 11.98 14.31
C SER A 111 10.38 13.38 14.93
N ARG A 112 11.30 13.58 15.89
CA ARG A 112 11.57 14.87 16.51
C ARG A 112 12.46 15.76 15.64
N ASP A 113 13.18 15.16 14.70
CA ASP A 113 14.21 15.82 13.89
C ASP A 113 13.67 16.40 12.57
N ARG A 114 12.36 16.28 12.33
CA ARG A 114 11.70 16.80 11.13
C ARG A 114 11.60 18.32 11.24
N SER A 115 12.44 19.03 10.48
CA SER A 115 12.52 20.49 10.43
C SER A 115 11.48 21.09 9.49
#